data_AF-A0AA51YD83-F1
#
_entry.id   AF-A0AA51YD83-F1
#
_cell.length_a   1.000
_cell.length_b   1.000
_cell.length_c   1.000
_cell.angle_alpha   90.00
_cell.angle_beta   90.00
_cell.angle_gamma   90.00
#
_symmetry.space_group_name_H-M   'P 1'
#
loop_
_entity.id
_entity.type
_entity.pdbx_description
1 polymer ?
#
loop_
_entity_poly.entity_id
_entity_poly.type
_entity_poly.pdbx_seq_one_letter_code
_entity_poly.pdbx_strand_id
1 'polypeptide(L)'
;AAVLHSIVSLAMLIGYYHLKVPLAIFKREKEIARKLEFDGLYIAEQPEDDDLKSHWDKLVISAKSFPVNYWDKFVKKKVRAKYSETYDFDSISNMLGMEKTSFSAQEEEGNKGLFHYIMNIDWRYQVWKAGVTITDNSFLYSLWYFSFSVMGNFNNFFFAAHLLDVAVGFKTLRTILQSVTHNGKQLVLTVMLLTIIVYIYTVIAFNFFRK
;
A
#
# COMPACT_ATOMS: atom_id res chain seq x y z
N ALA A 1 -23.47 18.79 -14.73
CA ALA A 1 -22.54 19.05 -13.61
C ALA A 1 -21.95 17.76 -13.04
N ALA A 2 -22.77 16.79 -12.61
CA ALA A 2 -22.36 15.51 -12.02
C ALA A 2 -21.31 14.72 -12.82
N VAL A 3 -21.57 14.49 -14.12
CA VAL A 3 -20.66 13.77 -15.01
C VAL A 3 -19.32 14.51 -15.16
N LEU A 4 -19.35 15.84 -15.30
CA LEU A 4 -18.14 16.66 -15.38
C LEU A 4 -17.31 16.58 -14.10
N HIS A 5 -17.95 16.62 -12.93
CA HIS A 5 -17.27 16.43 -11.64
C HIS A 5 -16.58 15.05 -11.57
N SER A 6 -17.24 14.02 -12.08
CA SER A 6 -16.69 12.67 -12.14
C SER A 6 -15.49 12.56 -13.08
N ILE A 7 -15.54 13.21 -14.25
CA ILE A 7 -14.41 13.27 -15.19
C ILE A 7 -13.21 14.00 -14.55
N VAL A 8 -13.46 15.11 -13.84
CA VAL A 8 -12.40 15.85 -13.14
C VAL A 8 -11.79 15.00 -12.03
N SER A 9 -12.62 14.30 -11.23
CA SER A 9 -12.13 13.40 -10.19
C SER A 9 -11.28 12.24 -10.74
N LEU A 10 -11.66 11.69 -11.91
CA LEU A 10 -10.87 10.70 -12.62
C LEU A 10 -9.52 11.27 -13.09
N ALA A 11 -9.52 12.48 -13.65
CA ALA A 11 -8.29 13.14 -14.06
C ALA A 11 -7.35 13.41 -12.87
N MET A 12 -7.88 13.79 -11.71
CA MET A 12 -7.10 13.94 -10.47
C MET A 12 -6.49 12.61 -10.02
N LEU A 13 -7.25 11.51 -10.05
CA LEU A 13 -6.77 10.18 -9.70
C LEU A 13 -5.63 9.72 -10.64
N ILE A 14 -5.80 9.91 -11.95
CA ILE A 14 -4.78 9.60 -12.96
C ILE A 14 -3.53 10.47 -12.74
N GLY A 15 -3.71 11.77 -12.50
CA GLY A 15 -2.61 12.68 -12.18
C GLY A 15 -1.83 12.25 -10.94
N TYR A 16 -2.53 11.85 -9.88
CA TYR A 16 -1.91 11.31 -8.67
C TYR A 16 -1.11 10.03 -8.99
N TYR A 17 -1.69 9.11 -9.76
CA TYR A 17 -1.05 7.85 -10.14
C TYR A 17 0.23 8.06 -10.95
N HIS A 18 0.30 9.05 -11.83
CA HIS A 18 1.51 9.31 -12.61
C HIS A 18 2.55 10.20 -11.92
N LEU A 19 2.15 11.05 -10.97
CA LEU A 19 3.06 12.00 -10.31
C LEU A 19 3.54 11.52 -8.94
N LYS A 20 2.64 11.02 -8.09
CA LYS A 20 2.93 10.72 -6.68
C LYS A 20 3.29 9.27 -6.45
N VAL A 21 2.62 8.33 -7.12
CA VAL A 21 2.89 6.89 -6.95
C VAL A 21 4.33 6.52 -7.31
N PRO A 22 4.94 7.00 -8.42
CA PRO A 22 6.33 6.66 -8.73
C PRO A 22 7.30 7.11 -7.63
N LEU A 23 7.06 8.26 -7.01
CA LEU A 23 7.86 8.76 -5.89
C LEU A 23 7.68 7.89 -4.63
N ALA A 24 6.45 7.45 -4.34
CA ALA A 24 6.18 6.55 -3.22
C ALA A 24 6.88 5.19 -3.41
N ILE A 25 6.78 4.63 -4.62
CA ILE A 25 7.46 3.37 -5.00
C ILE A 25 8.98 3.55 -4.92
N PHE A 26 9.54 4.65 -5.43
CA PHE A 26 10.96 4.95 -5.32
C PHE A 26 11.44 4.99 -3.86
N LYS A 27 10.70 5.67 -2.97
CA LYS A 27 11.04 5.72 -1.54
C LYS A 27 11.01 4.34 -0.91
N ARG A 28 10.03 3.50 -1.27
CA ARG A 28 9.90 2.14 -0.76
C ARG A 28 11.02 1.23 -1.26
N GLU A 29 11.33 1.23 -2.56
CA GLU A 29 12.45 0.45 -3.11
C GLU A 29 13.80 0.89 -2.50
N LYS A 30 14.00 2.19 -2.28
CA LYS A 30 15.17 2.73 -1.60
C LYS A 30 15.31 2.19 -0.17
N GLU A 31 14.21 2.12 0.57
CA GLU A 31 14.18 1.60 1.94
C GLU A 31 14.53 0.11 1.96
N ILE A 32 13.91 -0.68 1.06
CA ILE A 32 14.16 -2.13 0.93
C ILE A 32 15.62 -2.39 0.57
N ALA A 33 16.15 -1.68 -0.43
CA ALA A 33 17.53 -1.84 -0.86
C ALA A 33 18.53 -1.59 0.28
N ARG A 34 18.28 -0.56 1.10
CA ARG A 34 19.14 -0.23 2.24
C ARG A 34 19.04 -1.27 3.36
N LYS A 35 17.82 -1.69 3.73
CA LYS A 35 17.61 -2.72 4.75
C LYS A 35 18.26 -4.05 4.36
N LEU A 36 18.18 -4.39 3.08
CA LEU A 36 18.81 -5.60 2.54
C LEU A 36 20.34 -5.49 2.49
N GLU A 37 20.89 -4.34 2.09
CA GLU A 37 22.34 -4.15 1.95
C GLU A 37 23.06 -3.93 3.29
N PHE A 38 22.49 -3.16 4.21
CA PHE A 38 23.16 -2.77 5.45
C PHE A 38 22.73 -3.62 6.64
N ASP A 39 21.42 -3.81 6.82
CA ASP A 39 20.86 -4.44 8.01
C ASP A 39 20.78 -5.98 7.85
N GLY A 40 20.88 -6.49 6.62
CA GLY A 40 20.77 -7.93 6.36
C GLY A 40 19.37 -8.49 6.62
N LEU A 41 18.35 -7.62 6.65
CA LEU A 41 16.95 -8.02 6.78
C LEU A 41 16.62 -9.01 5.66
N TYR A 42 15.89 -10.09 6.00
CA TYR A 42 15.59 -11.27 5.17
C TYR A 42 16.72 -12.27 4.96
N ILE A 43 17.98 -11.93 5.24
CA ILE A 43 19.15 -12.81 5.10
C ILE A 43 19.63 -13.30 6.47
N ALA A 44 20.02 -12.37 7.33
CA ALA A 44 20.50 -12.64 8.68
C ALA A 44 19.37 -12.58 9.72
N GLU A 45 18.43 -11.65 9.52
CA GLU A 45 17.32 -11.40 10.44
C GLU A 45 15.98 -11.61 9.72
N GLN A 46 15.00 -12.14 10.45
CA GLN A 46 13.63 -12.23 9.97
C GLN A 46 12.86 -10.97 10.37
N PRO A 47 11.93 -10.48 9.52
CA PRO A 47 11.05 -9.39 9.91
C PRO A 47 10.22 -9.80 11.13
N GLU A 48 9.92 -8.83 12.01
CA GLU A 48 9.00 -9.04 13.12
C GLU A 48 7.62 -9.46 12.59
N ASP A 49 6.95 -10.41 13.27
CA ASP A 49 5.66 -10.97 12.84
C ASP A 49 4.58 -9.89 12.64
N ASP A 50 4.63 -8.80 13.41
CA ASP A 50 3.68 -7.69 13.33
C ASP A 50 3.97 -6.71 12.16
N ASP A 51 5.16 -6.78 11.53
CA ASP A 51 5.53 -5.90 10.41
C ASP A 51 5.02 -6.45 9.07
N LEU A 52 3.72 -6.27 8.85
CA LEU A 52 3.04 -6.61 7.59
C LEU A 52 3.70 -5.95 6.36
N LYS A 53 4.28 -4.76 6.55
CA LYS A 53 4.92 -3.97 5.49
C LYS A 53 6.14 -4.74 4.97
N SER A 54 6.99 -5.23 5.87
CA SER A 54 8.18 -6.00 5.53
C SER A 54 7.83 -7.39 4.97
N HIS A 55 6.81 -8.04 5.52
CA HIS A 55 6.29 -9.28 4.95
C HIS A 55 5.83 -9.13 3.49
N TRP A 56 5.17 -8.01 3.16
CA TRP A 56 4.77 -7.71 1.79
C TRP A 56 5.97 -7.46 0.86
N ASP A 57 7.03 -6.83 1.35
CA ASP A 57 8.24 -6.56 0.56
C ASP A 57 8.99 -7.83 0.15
N LYS A 58 8.86 -8.93 0.89
CA LYS A 58 9.46 -10.22 0.52
C LYS A 58 9.07 -10.65 -0.90
N LEU A 59 7.87 -10.27 -1.35
CA LEU A 59 7.40 -10.53 -2.72
C LEU A 59 8.27 -9.84 -3.79
N VAL A 60 8.73 -8.62 -3.54
CA VAL A 60 9.47 -7.82 -4.53
C VAL A 60 10.95 -8.17 -4.59
N ILE A 61 11.53 -8.67 -3.49
CA ILE A 61 12.96 -9.00 -3.42
C ILE A 61 13.33 -10.09 -4.44
N SER A 62 12.46 -11.10 -4.58
CA SER A 62 12.60 -12.18 -5.57
C SER A 62 12.17 -11.79 -6.99
N ALA A 63 11.54 -10.63 -7.17
CA ALA A 63 11.05 -10.19 -8.48
C ALA A 63 12.21 -9.81 -9.41
N LYS A 64 12.16 -10.21 -10.68
CA LYS A 64 13.22 -9.97 -11.67
C LYS A 64 13.43 -8.48 -11.94
N SER A 65 12.33 -7.73 -11.91
CA SER A 65 12.32 -6.30 -12.19
C SER A 65 12.87 -5.46 -11.03
N PHE A 66 12.99 -6.00 -9.82
CA PHE A 66 13.53 -5.25 -8.70
C PHE A 66 15.06 -5.05 -8.83
N PRO A 67 15.59 -3.82 -8.65
CA PRO A 67 14.89 -2.56 -8.38
C PRO A 67 14.71 -1.69 -9.63
N VAL A 68 13.46 -1.45 -10.09
CA VAL A 68 13.19 -0.77 -11.38
C VAL A 68 13.03 0.75 -11.24
N ASN A 69 12.57 1.27 -10.11
CA ASN A 69 12.42 2.71 -9.88
C ASN A 69 13.62 3.32 -9.14
N TYR A 70 14.30 2.56 -8.30
CA TYR A 70 15.48 3.01 -7.56
C TYR A 70 16.68 3.22 -8.47
N TRP A 71 17.59 4.12 -8.08
CA TRP A 71 18.72 4.51 -8.94
C TRP A 71 19.80 3.42 -9.03
N ASP A 72 20.09 2.70 -7.93
CA ASP A 72 21.09 1.63 -7.93
C ASP A 72 20.47 0.32 -8.41
N LYS A 73 20.84 -0.10 -9.62
CA LYS A 73 20.37 -1.36 -10.26
C LYS A 73 21.16 -2.59 -9.84
N PHE A 74 22.26 -2.41 -9.11
CA PHE A 74 23.19 -3.49 -8.76
C PHE A 74 23.06 -3.97 -7.31
N VAL A 75 22.04 -3.51 -6.58
CA VAL A 75 21.76 -3.89 -5.18
C VAL A 75 21.80 -5.40 -4.98
N LYS A 76 21.12 -6.20 -5.82
CA LYS A 76 21.13 -7.66 -5.70
C LYS A 76 22.55 -8.27 -5.79
N LYS A 77 23.38 -7.76 -6.70
CA LYS A 77 24.77 -8.21 -6.86
C LYS A 77 25.62 -7.84 -5.65
N LYS A 78 25.46 -6.61 -5.11
CA LYS A 78 26.16 -6.12 -3.92
C LYS A 78 25.80 -6.92 -2.68
N VAL A 79 24.51 -7.12 -2.43
CA VAL A 79 23.99 -7.91 -1.31
C VAL A 79 24.53 -9.33 -1.37
N ARG A 80 24.42 -9.99 -2.54
CA ARG A 80 24.96 -11.33 -2.71
C ARG A 80 26.45 -11.41 -2.41
N ALA A 81 27.25 -10.46 -2.93
CA ALA A 81 28.69 -10.44 -2.67
C ALA A 81 29.00 -10.25 -1.18
N LYS A 82 28.35 -9.29 -0.52
CA LYS A 82 28.56 -8.97 0.89
C LYS A 82 28.24 -10.14 1.82
N TYR A 83 27.08 -10.79 1.64
CA TYR A 83 26.63 -11.84 2.55
C TYR A 83 27.11 -13.24 2.17
N SER A 84 27.67 -13.44 0.98
CA SER A 84 28.23 -14.73 0.56
C SER A 84 29.47 -15.17 1.35
N GLU A 85 30.09 -14.27 2.12
CA GLU A 85 31.19 -14.60 3.02
C GLU A 85 30.70 -15.34 4.28
N THR A 86 29.45 -15.12 4.69
CA THR A 86 28.87 -15.67 5.93
C THR A 86 27.79 -16.72 5.68
N TYR A 87 27.02 -16.56 4.60
CA TYR A 87 25.88 -17.42 4.26
C TYR A 87 26.08 -18.08 2.91
N ASP A 88 25.34 -19.17 2.67
CA ASP A 88 25.42 -19.92 1.42
C ASP A 88 25.06 -19.08 0.19
N PHE A 89 25.93 -19.13 -0.81
CA PHE A 89 25.84 -18.31 -2.02
C PHE A 89 24.59 -18.63 -2.85
N ASP A 90 24.28 -19.92 -3.00
CA ASP A 90 23.15 -20.38 -3.81
C ASP A 90 21.81 -20.05 -3.13
N SER A 91 21.73 -20.20 -1.81
CA SER A 91 20.58 -19.78 -1.00
C SER A 91 20.25 -18.29 -1.16
N ILE A 92 21.25 -17.40 -1.06
CA ILE A 92 21.05 -15.95 -1.28
C ILE A 92 20.62 -15.66 -2.72
N SER A 93 21.24 -16.34 -3.70
CA SER A 93 20.91 -16.17 -5.12
C SER A 93 19.45 -16.54 -5.41
N ASN A 94 18.96 -17.64 -4.86
CA ASN A 94 17.59 -18.09 -5.04
C ASN A 94 16.59 -17.14 -4.36
N MET A 95 16.90 -16.69 -3.13
CA MET A 95 16.07 -15.71 -2.41
C MET A 95 15.92 -14.39 -3.17
N LEU A 96 17.02 -13.87 -3.75
CA LEU A 96 17.02 -12.65 -4.55
C LEU A 96 16.43 -12.86 -5.95
N GLY A 97 16.03 -14.08 -6.32
CA GLY A 97 15.56 -14.40 -7.66
C GLY A 97 16.61 -14.14 -8.74
N MET A 98 17.89 -14.34 -8.41
CA MET A 98 19.05 -14.16 -9.30
C MET A 98 19.39 -15.42 -10.12
N GLU A 99 18.49 -16.40 -10.16
CA GLU A 99 18.72 -17.65 -10.89
C GLU A 99 19.17 -17.41 -12.33
N LYS A 100 20.07 -18.28 -12.80
CA LYS A 100 20.57 -18.24 -14.16
C LYS A 100 19.40 -18.46 -15.10
N THR A 101 19.05 -17.43 -15.87
CA THR A 101 18.18 -17.47 -17.04
C THR A 101 18.80 -18.33 -18.17
N SER A 102 19.29 -19.53 -17.85
CA SER A 102 19.84 -20.50 -18.79
C SER A 102 18.75 -21.36 -19.46
N PHE A 103 17.47 -21.15 -19.11
CA PHE A 103 16.36 -21.97 -19.61
C PHE A 103 15.27 -21.19 -20.37
N SER A 104 15.51 -19.92 -20.71
CA SER A 104 14.58 -19.14 -21.56
C SER A 104 15.32 -18.36 -22.65
N ALA A 105 16.46 -18.88 -23.10
CA ALA A 105 17.18 -18.41 -24.27
C ALA A 105 16.98 -19.33 -25.49
N GLN A 106 16.03 -20.26 -25.43
CA GLN A 106 15.69 -21.13 -26.53
C GLN A 106 14.18 -21.10 -26.74
N GLU A 107 13.79 -20.63 -27.94
CA GLU A 107 12.45 -20.58 -28.50
C GLU A 107 11.54 -19.51 -27.83
N GLU A 108 10.98 -18.50 -28.51
CA GLU A 108 10.31 -18.52 -29.80
C GLU A 108 10.42 -17.17 -30.52
N GLU A 109 10.84 -17.19 -31.80
CA GLU A 109 10.61 -16.12 -32.79
C GLU A 109 9.15 -16.07 -33.28
N GLY A 110 8.20 -16.51 -32.46
CA GLY A 110 6.80 -16.75 -32.83
C GLY A 110 5.86 -15.68 -32.28
N ASN A 111 5.42 -14.78 -33.16
CA ASN A 111 4.30 -13.85 -32.98
C ASN A 111 4.40 -12.86 -31.79
N LYS A 112 4.94 -11.66 -32.07
CA LYS A 112 5.01 -10.49 -31.17
C LYS A 112 3.61 -9.87 -30.91
N GLY A 113 2.66 -10.68 -30.43
CA GLY A 113 1.32 -10.24 -30.06
C GLY A 113 1.26 -9.64 -28.65
N LEU A 114 0.18 -8.92 -28.34
CA LEU A 114 -0.11 -8.37 -27.00
C LEU A 114 -0.06 -9.44 -25.90
N PHE A 115 -0.39 -10.70 -26.22
CA PHE A 115 -0.33 -11.82 -25.29
C PHE A 115 1.09 -12.15 -24.82
N HIS A 116 2.08 -12.15 -25.73
CA HIS A 116 3.49 -12.34 -25.38
C HIS A 116 4.01 -11.19 -24.49
N TYR A 117 3.58 -9.95 -24.76
CA TYR A 117 3.91 -8.81 -23.91
C TYR A 117 3.34 -8.98 -22.48
N ILE A 118 2.07 -9.38 -22.35
CA ILE A 118 1.41 -9.61 -21.05
C ILE A 118 2.11 -10.74 -20.27
N MET A 119 2.45 -11.85 -20.94
CA MET A 119 3.15 -12.98 -20.31
C MET A 119 4.57 -12.64 -19.87
N ASN A 120 5.22 -11.65 -20.48
CA ASN A 120 6.55 -11.19 -20.09
C ASN A 120 6.53 -10.14 -18.95
N ILE A 121 5.35 -9.74 -18.46
CA ILE A 121 5.24 -8.82 -17.32
C ILE A 121 5.61 -9.56 -16.03
N ASP A 122 6.45 -8.92 -15.21
CA ASP A 122 6.76 -9.40 -13.86
C ASP A 122 5.57 -9.21 -12.92
N TRP A 123 4.70 -10.22 -12.86
CA TRP A 123 3.47 -10.16 -12.06
C TRP A 123 3.75 -10.03 -10.55
N ARG A 124 4.87 -10.57 -10.06
CA ARG A 124 5.27 -10.40 -8.64
C ARG A 124 5.49 -8.92 -8.33
N TYR A 125 6.22 -8.25 -9.22
CA TYR A 125 6.46 -6.81 -9.11
C TYR A 125 5.16 -6.00 -9.22
N GLN A 126 4.28 -6.33 -10.18
CA GLN A 126 3.02 -5.61 -10.36
C GLN A 126 2.07 -5.76 -9.16
N VAL A 127 1.93 -6.97 -8.62
CA VAL A 127 1.11 -7.22 -7.41
C VAL A 127 1.68 -6.47 -6.22
N TRP A 128 3.00 -6.49 -6.02
CA TRP A 128 3.64 -5.72 -4.95
C TRP A 128 3.35 -4.21 -5.12
N LYS A 129 3.56 -3.66 -6.33
CA LYS A 129 3.32 -2.25 -6.65
C LYS A 129 1.86 -1.86 -6.41
N ALA A 130 0.92 -2.71 -6.80
CA ALA A 130 -0.51 -2.52 -6.56
C ALA A 130 -0.80 -2.49 -5.06
N GLY A 131 -0.24 -3.43 -4.28
CA GLY A 131 -0.37 -3.44 -2.82
C GLY A 131 0.15 -2.15 -2.19
N VAL A 132 1.36 -1.71 -2.54
CA VAL A 132 1.93 -0.45 -2.03
C VAL A 132 1.04 0.75 -2.38
N THR A 133 0.49 0.79 -3.61
CA THR A 133 -0.41 1.86 -4.06
C THR A 133 -1.73 1.86 -3.29
N ILE A 134 -2.33 0.69 -3.05
CA ILE A 134 -3.60 0.54 -2.32
C ILE A 134 -3.41 0.84 -0.83
N THR A 135 -2.23 0.61 -0.26
CA THR A 135 -1.95 0.96 1.14
C THR A 135 -1.61 2.45 1.35
N ASP A 136 -1.44 3.24 0.29
CA ASP A 136 -1.17 4.68 0.41
C ASP A 136 -2.47 5.43 0.77
N ASN A 137 -2.52 5.97 1.98
CA ASN A 137 -3.67 6.72 2.49
C ASN A 137 -4.11 7.86 1.55
N SER A 138 -3.15 8.52 0.89
CA SER A 138 -3.44 9.63 -0.02
C SER A 138 -4.03 9.14 -1.36
N PHE A 139 -3.59 7.98 -1.85
CA PHE A 139 -4.20 7.32 -2.99
C PHE A 139 -5.61 6.83 -2.67
N LEU A 140 -5.79 6.16 -1.52
CA LEU A 140 -7.10 5.70 -1.05
C LEU A 140 -8.11 6.84 -0.91
N TYR A 141 -7.66 8.00 -0.42
CA TYR A 141 -8.49 9.20 -0.37
C TYR A 141 -8.98 9.63 -1.75
N SER A 142 -8.06 9.70 -2.72
CA SER A 142 -8.38 10.06 -4.10
C SER A 142 -9.29 9.02 -4.77
N LEU A 143 -9.08 7.74 -4.48
CA LEU A 143 -9.88 6.62 -4.98
C LEU A 143 -11.31 6.65 -4.41
N TRP A 144 -11.45 6.93 -3.11
CA TRP A 144 -12.75 7.09 -2.46
C TRP A 144 -13.49 8.32 -2.99
N TYR A 145 -12.79 9.44 -3.17
CA TYR A 145 -13.36 10.64 -3.78
C TYR A 145 -13.92 10.34 -5.18
N PHE A 146 -13.15 9.67 -6.04
CA PHE A 146 -13.63 9.23 -7.35
C PHE A 146 -14.82 8.27 -7.25
N SER A 147 -14.78 7.32 -6.31
CA SER A 147 -15.88 6.35 -6.10
C SER A 147 -17.19 7.05 -5.71
N PHE A 148 -17.12 8.01 -4.79
CA PHE A 148 -18.27 8.84 -4.41
C PHE A 148 -18.76 9.71 -5.57
N SER A 149 -17.86 10.22 -6.42
CA SER A 149 -18.24 10.95 -7.63
C SER A 149 -19.03 10.07 -8.61
N VAL A 150 -18.58 8.83 -8.84
CA VAL A 150 -19.31 7.86 -9.67
C VAL A 150 -20.68 7.55 -9.06
N MET A 151 -20.74 7.25 -7.76
CA MET A 151 -22.00 7.02 -7.04
C MET A 151 -22.94 8.22 -7.08
N GLY A 152 -22.39 9.44 -7.09
CA GLY A 152 -23.13 10.69 -7.24
C GLY A 152 -23.96 10.76 -8.52
N ASN A 153 -23.49 10.14 -9.61
CA ASN A 153 -24.27 10.09 -10.85
C ASN A 153 -25.53 9.21 -10.73
N PHE A 154 -25.53 8.21 -9.86
CA PHE A 154 -26.71 7.40 -9.57
C PHE A 154 -27.63 8.08 -8.55
N ASN A 155 -27.06 8.74 -7.53
CA ASN A 155 -27.82 9.47 -6.53
C ASN A 155 -27.08 10.75 -6.09
N ASN A 156 -27.74 11.90 -6.26
CA ASN A 156 -27.20 13.22 -5.94
C ASN A 156 -26.76 13.38 -4.48
N PHE A 157 -27.27 12.58 -3.54
CA PHE A 157 -26.87 12.61 -2.13
C PHE A 157 -25.35 12.44 -1.94
N PHE A 158 -24.70 11.58 -2.75
CA PHE A 158 -23.26 11.34 -2.62
C PHE A 158 -22.41 12.57 -3.01
N PHE A 159 -22.95 13.53 -3.78
CA PHE A 159 -22.25 14.79 -4.02
C PHE A 159 -22.11 15.64 -2.75
N ALA A 160 -23.03 15.53 -1.79
CA ALA A 160 -22.91 16.24 -0.52
C ALA A 160 -21.70 15.78 0.30
N ALA A 161 -21.31 14.50 0.20
CA ALA A 161 -20.13 13.97 0.88
C ALA A 161 -18.81 14.64 0.42
N HIS A 162 -18.76 15.13 -0.82
CA HIS A 162 -17.58 15.84 -1.34
C HIS A 162 -17.32 17.16 -0.62
N LEU A 163 -18.34 17.75 0.04
CA LEU A 163 -18.15 18.95 0.85
C LEU A 163 -17.27 18.71 2.07
N LEU A 164 -17.13 17.46 2.54
CA LEU A 164 -16.21 17.13 3.63
C LEU A 164 -14.73 17.33 3.24
N ASP A 165 -14.41 17.32 1.95
CA ASP A 165 -13.06 17.57 1.44
C ASP A 165 -12.56 18.97 1.83
N VAL A 166 -13.46 19.94 1.98
CA VAL A 166 -13.14 21.30 2.46
C VAL A 166 -12.44 21.25 3.83
N ALA A 167 -12.84 20.32 4.72
CA ALA A 167 -12.20 20.18 6.03
C ALA A 167 -10.77 19.65 5.94
N VAL A 168 -10.46 18.85 4.93
CA VAL A 168 -9.11 18.29 4.70
C VAL A 168 -8.25 19.27 3.90
N GLY A 169 -8.85 20.07 3.02
CA GLY A 169 -8.18 21.03 2.15
C GLY A 169 -7.53 22.20 2.90
N PHE A 170 -8.16 22.69 3.97
CA PHE A 170 -7.59 23.78 4.78
C PHE A 170 -6.66 23.28 5.88
N LYS A 171 -5.45 23.84 5.94
CA LYS A 171 -4.45 23.49 6.96
C LYS A 171 -4.99 23.64 8.39
N THR A 172 -5.72 24.72 8.68
CA THR A 172 -6.28 24.97 10.01
C THR A 172 -7.33 23.94 10.40
N LEU A 173 -8.27 23.61 9.50
CA LEU A 173 -9.30 22.60 9.78
C LEU A 173 -8.68 21.21 9.93
N ARG A 174 -7.63 20.91 9.16
CA ARG A 174 -6.86 19.68 9.32
C ARG A 174 -6.23 19.58 10.71
N THR A 175 -5.65 20.67 11.23
CA THR A 175 -5.10 20.69 12.60
C THR A 175 -6.19 20.44 13.65
N ILE A 176 -7.38 21.02 13.48
CA ILE A 176 -8.53 20.80 14.38
C ILE A 176 -9.01 19.34 14.31
N LEU A 177 -9.11 18.77 13.11
CA LEU A 177 -9.45 17.35 12.96
C LEU A 177 -8.38 16.45 13.60
N GLN A 178 -7.10 16.79 13.38
CA GLN A 178 -5.97 16.06 13.95
C GLN A 178 -5.97 16.05 15.47
N SER A 179 -6.34 17.16 16.13
CA SER A 179 -6.38 17.22 17.59
C SER A 179 -7.40 16.25 18.21
N VAL A 180 -8.54 16.02 17.53
CA VAL A 180 -9.53 15.01 17.94
C VAL A 180 -9.03 13.61 17.64
N THR A 181 -8.50 13.38 16.43
CA THR A 181 -8.04 12.03 16.02
C THR A 181 -6.81 11.54 16.78
N HIS A 182 -5.96 12.45 17.28
CA HIS A 182 -4.76 12.12 18.03
C HIS A 182 -5.08 11.28 19.28
N ASN A 183 -6.16 11.61 19.99
CA ASN A 183 -6.62 10.89 21.17
C ASN A 183 -7.75 9.89 20.85
N GLY A 184 -7.94 9.52 19.57
CA GLY A 184 -9.07 8.71 19.12
C GLY A 184 -9.18 7.36 19.82
N LYS A 185 -8.05 6.68 20.09
CA LYS A 185 -8.06 5.41 20.84
C LYS A 185 -8.64 5.58 22.25
N GLN A 186 -8.26 6.64 22.95
CA GLN A 186 -8.76 6.94 24.29
C GLN A 186 -10.25 7.30 24.26
N LEU A 187 -10.66 8.07 23.26
CA LEU A 187 -12.06 8.43 23.06
C LEU A 187 -12.94 7.19 22.84
N VAL A 188 -12.53 6.28 21.95
CA VAL A 188 -13.27 5.03 21.68
C VAL A 188 -13.36 4.15 22.93
N LEU A 189 -12.26 3.98 23.67
CA LEU A 189 -12.26 3.22 24.93
C LEU A 189 -13.21 3.84 25.97
N THR A 190 -13.27 5.18 26.04
CA THR A 190 -14.16 5.89 26.95
C THR A 190 -15.64 5.69 26.58
N VAL A 191 -15.97 5.78 25.29
CA VAL A 191 -17.33 5.53 24.78
C VAL A 191 -17.75 4.06 25.01
N MET A 192 -16.82 3.11 24.83
CA MET A 192 -17.05 1.70 25.11
C MET A 192 -17.40 1.48 26.59
N LEU A 193 -16.63 2.06 27.51
CA LEU A 193 -16.91 2.00 28.95
C LEU A 193 -18.26 2.62 29.29
N LEU A 194 -18.58 3.79 28.74
CA LEU A 194 -19.88 4.45 28.92
C LEU A 194 -21.04 3.55 28.48
N THR A 195 -20.89 2.87 27.34
CA THR A 195 -21.90 1.94 26.81
C THR A 195 -22.13 0.77 27.76
N ILE A 196 -21.06 0.20 28.34
CA ILE A 196 -21.15 -0.87 29.34
C ILE A 196 -21.91 -0.41 30.59
N ILE A 197 -21.59 0.79 31.09
CA ILE A 197 -22.25 1.36 32.27
C ILE A 197 -23.76 1.56 32.02
N VAL A 198 -24.12 2.16 30.88
CA VAL A 198 -25.53 2.36 30.49
C VAL A 198 -26.26 1.02 30.37
N TYR A 199 -25.60 0.00 29.81
CA TYR A 199 -26.18 -1.34 29.70
C TYR A 199 -26.47 -1.95 31.08
N ILE A 200 -25.52 -1.90 32.02
CA ILE A 200 -25.71 -2.40 33.39
C ILE A 200 -26.91 -1.71 34.05
N TYR A 201 -26.98 -0.37 33.99
CA TYR A 201 -28.10 0.38 34.55
C TYR A 201 -29.44 0.02 33.89
N THR A 202 -29.45 -0.18 32.58
CA THR A 202 -30.64 -0.58 31.83
C THR A 202 -31.15 -1.95 32.29
N VAL A 203 -30.26 -2.93 32.49
CA VAL A 203 -30.61 -4.27 32.98
C VAL A 203 -31.16 -4.23 34.40
N ILE A 204 -30.54 -3.45 35.29
CA ILE A 204 -31.03 -3.26 36.66
C ILE A 204 -32.43 -2.63 36.63
N ALA A 205 -32.59 -1.54 35.88
CA ALA A 205 -33.87 -0.85 35.77
C ALA A 205 -34.97 -1.75 35.17
N PHE A 206 -34.64 -2.55 34.15
CA PHE A 206 -35.58 -3.49 33.54
C PHE A 206 -36.02 -4.59 34.51
N ASN A 207 -35.12 -5.10 35.36
CA ASN A 207 -35.48 -6.16 36.31
C ASN A 207 -36.29 -5.64 37.50
N PHE A 208 -35.99 -4.44 38.01
CA PHE A 208 -36.61 -3.93 39.24
C PHE A 208 -37.73 -2.91 39.02
N PHE A 209 -37.71 -2.15 37.93
CA PHE A 209 -38.69 -1.09 37.66
C PHE A 209 -39.68 -1.44 36.55
N ARG A 210 -39.55 -2.60 35.90
CA ARG A 210 -40.60 -3.10 35.01
C ARG A 210 -41.70 -3.77 35.85
N LYS A 211 -42.80 -3.05 36.04
CA LYS A 211 -44.06 -3.61 36.56
C LYS A 211 -44.63 -4.64 35.61
#